data_AF-A0A2V8G985-F1
#
_entry.id   AF-A0A2V8G985-F1
#
_cell.length_a   1.000
_cell.length_b   1.000
_cell.length_c   1.000
_cell.angle_alpha   90.00
_cell.angle_beta   90.00
_cell.angle_gamma   90.00
#
_symmetry.space_group_name_H-M   'P 1'
#
loop_
_entity.id
_entity.type
_entity.pdbx_description
1 polymer ?
#
loop_
_entity_poly.entity_id
_entity_poly.type
_entity_poly.pdbx_seq_one_letter_code
_entity_poly.pdbx_strand_id
1 'polypeptide(L)'
;MPFTIPIVLVVLGYTWVVEPLASNWVRFVPTVVVIALAVARALRTGEWGLSRSAFLPALRWAAVLTAAAVLVIGLAGWQLGTWHDRRALLGNVAVLIPWGLGQQFALQTVLLREAQGVVSSRTAIWVAALVFSVLHLPNPFLAPVTFAGALAWCWIYDRYPNVIPLALSHAVTTLAILYAFDDAITGRLRVGQAYLTLR
;
A
#
# COMPACT_ATOMS: atom_id res chain seq x y z
N MET A 1 6.75 13.19 -14.28
CA MET A 1 6.52 12.60 -12.93
C MET A 1 7.82 12.61 -12.13
N PRO A 2 8.29 13.80 -11.70
CA PRO A 2 9.63 13.99 -11.13
C PRO A 2 9.87 13.29 -9.78
N PHE A 3 8.83 13.01 -8.98
CA PHE A 3 8.99 12.30 -7.71
C PHE A 3 8.62 10.82 -7.81
N THR A 4 7.63 10.48 -8.64
CA THR A 4 7.20 9.09 -8.84
C THR A 4 8.30 8.23 -9.44
N ILE A 5 8.94 8.69 -10.51
CA ILE A 5 9.95 7.89 -11.23
C ILE A 5 11.10 7.53 -10.27
N PRO A 6 11.71 8.47 -9.53
CA PRO A 6 12.71 8.13 -8.52
C PRO A 6 12.21 7.18 -7.43
N ILE A 7 10.99 7.37 -6.90
CA ILE A 7 10.41 6.46 -5.90
C ILE A 7 10.32 5.03 -6.46
N VAL A 8 9.78 4.87 -7.68
CA VAL A 8 9.65 3.56 -8.33
C VAL A 8 11.02 2.93 -8.57
N LEU A 9 12.00 3.69 -9.04
CA LEU A 9 13.37 3.20 -9.25
C LEU A 9 14.05 2.76 -7.95
N VAL A 10 13.87 3.52 -6.87
CA VAL A 10 14.41 3.16 -5.54
C VAL A 10 13.78 1.87 -5.04
N VAL A 11 12.45 1.73 -5.13
CA VAL A 11 11.74 0.53 -4.67
C VAL A 11 12.13 -0.68 -5.52
N LEU A 12 12.11 -0.57 -6.84
CA LEU A 12 12.47 -1.68 -7.74
C LEU A 12 13.94 -2.05 -7.62
N GLY A 13 14.84 -1.07 -7.64
CA GLY A 13 16.27 -1.31 -7.47
C GLY A 13 16.58 -1.98 -6.13
N TYR A 14 15.93 -1.56 -5.05
CA TYR A 14 16.09 -2.22 -3.77
C TYR A 14 15.55 -3.66 -3.77
N THR A 15 14.27 -3.84 -4.11
CA THR A 15 13.57 -5.14 -4.01
C THR A 15 14.11 -6.21 -4.96
N TRP A 16 14.64 -5.81 -6.12
CA TRP A 16 15.12 -6.76 -7.13
C TRP A 16 16.64 -6.94 -7.17
N VAL A 17 17.42 -5.95 -6.70
CA VAL A 17 18.89 -5.97 -6.85
C VAL A 17 19.61 -5.92 -5.52
N VAL A 18 19.23 -4.99 -4.63
CA VAL A 18 20.01 -4.71 -3.41
C VAL A 18 19.64 -5.66 -2.26
N GLU A 19 18.36 -6.00 -2.11
CA GLU A 19 17.87 -6.80 -0.98
C GLU A 19 18.62 -8.13 -0.75
N PRO A 20 18.99 -8.93 -1.78
CA PRO A 20 19.76 -10.16 -1.58
C PRO A 20 21.19 -9.96 -1.07
N LEU A 21 21.73 -8.77 -1.31
CA LEU A 21 23.13 -8.43 -1.05
C LEU A 21 23.29 -7.58 0.23
N ALA A 22 22.19 -7.11 0.78
CA ALA A 22 22.14 -6.08 1.80
C ALA A 22 22.10 -6.63 3.22
N SER A 23 22.81 -5.95 4.14
CA SER A 23 22.67 -6.19 5.58
C SER A 23 21.32 -5.66 6.11
N ASN A 24 20.94 -6.11 7.31
CA ASN A 24 19.63 -5.81 7.91
C ASN A 24 19.31 -4.30 8.03
N TRP A 25 20.32 -3.43 8.14
CA TRP A 25 20.13 -1.97 8.27
C TRP A 25 19.84 -1.28 6.94
N VAL A 26 20.37 -1.79 5.83
CA VAL A 26 20.17 -1.22 4.49
C VAL A 26 18.69 -1.28 4.07
N ARG A 27 17.91 -2.16 4.71
CA ARG A 27 16.47 -2.31 4.48
C ARG A 27 15.65 -1.05 4.79
N PHE A 28 16.14 -0.17 5.66
CA PHE A 28 15.45 1.07 6.01
C PHE A 28 15.74 2.22 5.03
N VAL A 29 16.84 2.16 4.28
CA VAL A 29 17.25 3.19 3.31
C VAL A 29 16.17 3.48 2.26
N PRO A 30 15.60 2.49 1.53
CA PRO A 30 14.57 2.78 0.53
C PRO A 30 13.36 3.46 1.17
N THR A 31 12.93 3.02 2.36
CA THR A 31 11.81 3.62 3.09
C THR A 31 12.08 5.09 3.42
N VAL A 32 13.26 5.42 3.94
CA VAL A 32 13.64 6.80 4.26
C VAL A 32 13.67 7.67 3.00
N VAL A 33 14.26 7.16 1.91
CA VAL A 33 14.35 7.89 0.64
C VAL A 33 12.97 8.13 0.04
N VAL A 34 12.09 7.13 0.04
CA VAL A 34 10.71 7.27 -0.45
C VAL A 34 9.93 8.30 0.38
N ILE A 35 10.04 8.26 1.71
CA ILE A 35 9.42 9.25 2.59
C ILE A 35 9.98 10.64 2.30
N ALA A 36 11.30 10.79 2.18
CA ALA A 36 11.95 12.07 1.89
C ALA A 36 11.47 12.66 0.55
N LEU A 37 11.39 11.85 -0.50
CA LEU A 37 10.87 12.26 -1.81
C LEU A 37 9.39 12.67 -1.75
N ALA A 38 8.57 11.89 -1.04
CA ALA A 38 7.16 12.21 -0.88
C ALA A 38 6.93 13.49 -0.07
N VAL A 39 7.69 13.69 1.01
CA VAL A 39 7.66 14.93 1.81
C VAL A 39 8.18 16.11 1.00
N ALA A 40 9.25 15.95 0.23
CA ALA A 40 9.78 17.00 -0.64
C ALA A 40 8.73 17.45 -1.68
N ARG A 41 7.96 16.51 -2.27
CA ARG A 41 6.83 16.85 -3.14
C ARG A 41 5.77 17.64 -2.38
N ALA A 42 5.36 17.18 -1.20
CA ALA A 42 4.33 17.83 -0.40
C ALA A 42 4.73 19.26 0.01
N LEU A 43 5.99 19.47 0.39
CA LEU A 43 6.56 20.80 0.66
C LEU A 43 6.54 21.69 -0.58
N ARG A 44 6.89 21.14 -1.76
CA ARG A 44 6.93 21.90 -3.01
C ARG A 44 5.55 22.30 -3.53
N THR A 45 4.53 21.46 -3.31
CA THR A 45 3.19 21.62 -3.90
C THR A 45 2.15 22.13 -2.91
N GLY A 46 2.39 22.00 -1.61
CA GLY A 46 1.40 22.21 -0.56
C GLY A 46 0.38 21.07 -0.43
N GLU A 47 0.45 20.04 -1.28
CA GLU A 47 -0.52 18.95 -1.32
C GLU A 47 -0.17 17.82 -0.33
N TRP A 48 -0.57 17.97 0.93
CA TRP A 48 -0.37 16.95 1.95
C TRP A 48 -1.40 15.82 1.94
N GLY A 49 -2.49 15.95 1.18
CA GLY A 49 -3.58 14.97 1.20
C GLY A 49 -4.27 14.87 2.56
N LEU A 50 -4.43 16.00 3.25
CA LEU A 50 -5.05 16.11 4.58
C LEU A 50 -6.24 17.06 4.57
N SER A 51 -7.01 17.09 3.48
CA SER A 51 -8.18 17.97 3.38
C SER A 51 -9.18 17.66 4.50
N ARG A 52 -9.45 18.66 5.35
CA ARG A 52 -10.33 18.52 6.52
C ARG A 52 -11.78 18.25 6.10
N SER A 53 -12.28 18.94 5.09
CA SER A 53 -13.63 18.74 4.55
C SER A 53 -13.80 17.36 3.89
N ALA A 54 -12.71 16.78 3.38
CA ALA A 54 -12.71 15.45 2.78
C ALA A 54 -12.62 14.31 3.80
N PHE A 55 -12.26 14.58 5.06
CA PHE A 55 -12.00 13.54 6.06
C PHE A 55 -13.20 12.62 6.28
N LEU A 56 -14.37 13.18 6.60
CA LEU A 56 -15.55 12.38 6.93
C LEU A 56 -16.10 11.60 5.72
N PRO A 57 -16.22 12.18 4.51
CA PRO A 57 -16.56 11.41 3.32
C PRO A 57 -15.55 10.29 3.01
N ALA A 58 -14.25 10.58 3.07
CA ALA A 58 -13.21 9.57 2.87
C ALA A 58 -13.32 8.44 3.90
N LEU A 59 -13.55 8.78 5.17
CA LEU A 59 -13.75 7.81 6.25
C LEU A 59 -14.94 6.91 6.02
N ARG A 60 -16.08 7.45 5.59
CA ARG A 60 -17.28 6.65 5.28
C ARG A 60 -17.01 5.64 4.16
N TRP A 61 -16.46 6.10 3.03
CA TRP A 61 -16.15 5.23 1.90
C TRP A 61 -15.05 4.21 2.23
N ALA A 62 -14.02 4.62 2.95
CA ALA A 62 -12.97 3.74 3.43
C ALA A 62 -13.52 2.68 4.40
N ALA A 63 -14.44 3.04 5.30
CA ALA A 63 -15.06 2.11 6.23
C ALA A 63 -15.93 1.07 5.50
N VAL A 64 -16.74 1.48 4.52
CA VAL A 64 -17.54 0.56 3.69
C VAL A 64 -16.64 -0.40 2.92
N LEU A 65 -15.59 0.12 2.25
CA LEU A 65 -14.61 -0.68 1.54
C LEU A 65 -13.92 -1.69 2.48
N THR A 66 -13.49 -1.23 3.65
CA THR A 66 -12.78 -2.05 4.63
C THR A 66 -13.69 -3.14 5.18
N ALA A 67 -14.93 -2.81 5.55
CA ALA A 67 -15.89 -3.81 6.04
C ALA A 67 -16.17 -4.90 4.99
N ALA A 68 -16.37 -4.50 3.74
CA ALA A 68 -16.57 -5.45 2.64
C ALA A 68 -15.32 -6.33 2.42
N ALA A 69 -14.13 -5.72 2.39
CA ALA A 69 -12.88 -6.45 2.21
C ALA A 69 -12.61 -7.44 3.36
N VAL A 70 -12.77 -6.99 4.62
CA VAL A 70 -12.62 -7.84 5.81
C VAL A 70 -13.59 -9.01 5.78
N LEU A 71 -14.85 -8.79 5.39
CA LEU A 71 -15.84 -9.86 5.26
C LEU A 71 -15.42 -10.88 4.20
N VAL A 72 -15.04 -10.43 2.99
CA VAL A 72 -14.60 -11.32 1.91
C VAL A 72 -13.35 -12.10 2.30
N ILE A 73 -12.34 -11.42 2.86
CA ILE A 73 -11.08 -12.04 3.31
C ILE A 73 -11.36 -13.06 4.42
N GLY A 74 -12.19 -12.70 5.40
CA GLY A 74 -12.53 -13.59 6.51
C GLY A 74 -13.30 -14.84 6.07
N LEU A 75 -14.28 -14.68 5.17
CA LEU A 75 -15.03 -15.80 4.59
C LEU A 75 -14.12 -16.72 3.77
N ALA A 76 -13.23 -16.15 2.95
CA ALA A 76 -12.26 -16.92 2.17
C ALA A 76 -11.31 -17.70 3.08
N GLY A 77 -10.75 -17.06 4.11
CA GLY A 77 -9.92 -17.75 5.10
C GLY A 77 -10.66 -18.86 5.84
N TRP A 78 -11.95 -18.66 6.13
CA TRP A 78 -12.77 -19.65 6.84
C TRP A 78 -13.03 -20.88 5.96
N GLN A 79 -13.38 -20.66 4.70
CA GLN A 79 -13.58 -21.74 3.71
C GLN A 79 -12.29 -22.53 3.45
N LEU A 80 -11.14 -21.86 3.46
CA LEU A 80 -9.84 -22.51 3.28
C LEU A 80 -9.31 -23.18 4.55
N GLY A 81 -9.93 -22.93 5.72
CA GLY A 81 -9.47 -23.44 7.01
C GLY A 81 -8.16 -22.82 7.50
N THR A 82 -7.79 -21.64 7.00
CA THR A 82 -6.48 -21.00 7.25
C THR A 82 -6.55 -19.87 8.28
N TRP A 83 -7.54 -19.89 9.17
CA TRP A 83 -7.64 -18.90 10.24
C TRP A 83 -6.61 -19.19 11.34
N HIS A 84 -5.88 -18.16 11.73
CA HIS A 84 -4.84 -18.27 12.74
C HIS A 84 -4.97 -17.19 13.81
N ASP A 85 -4.82 -17.60 15.06
CA ASP A 85 -4.67 -16.67 16.17
C ASP A 85 -3.25 -16.09 16.17
N ARG A 86 -3.08 -14.89 15.62
CA ARG A 86 -1.83 -14.13 15.74
C ARG A 86 -1.87 -13.37 17.08
N ARG A 87 -1.31 -13.94 18.14
CA ARG A 87 -1.34 -13.38 19.53
C ARG A 87 -0.70 -11.99 19.72
N ALA A 88 -0.19 -11.36 18.66
CA ALA A 88 0.49 -10.06 18.69
C ALA A 88 -0.32 -8.92 18.02
N LEU A 89 -1.65 -8.88 18.23
CA LEU A 89 -2.54 -7.88 17.60
C LEU A 89 -2.03 -6.44 17.77
N LEU A 90 -1.70 -6.03 19.01
CA LEU A 90 -1.25 -4.66 19.30
C LEU A 90 0.10 -4.32 18.66
N GLY A 91 1.05 -5.25 18.67
CA GLY A 91 2.35 -5.08 18.01
C GLY A 91 2.22 -4.96 16.49
N ASN A 92 1.34 -5.76 15.89
CA ASN A 92 1.06 -5.69 14.45
C ASN A 92 0.40 -4.35 14.08
N VAL A 93 -0.60 -3.89 14.84
CA VAL A 93 -1.27 -2.61 14.58
C VAL A 93 -0.30 -1.42 14.67
N ALA A 94 0.58 -1.40 15.68
CA ALA A 94 1.55 -0.32 15.87
C ALA A 94 2.53 -0.16 14.69
N VAL A 95 2.86 -1.25 14.00
CA VAL A 95 3.74 -1.25 12.82
C VAL A 95 2.94 -1.00 11.54
N LEU A 96 1.76 -1.60 11.41
CA LEU A 96 0.95 -1.54 10.19
C LEU A 96 0.40 -0.13 9.92
N ILE A 97 0.10 0.65 10.95
CA ILE A 97 -0.43 2.02 10.75
C ILE A 97 0.63 2.94 10.11
N PRO A 98 1.84 3.13 10.68
CA PRO A 98 2.88 3.94 10.04
C PRO A 98 3.29 3.39 8.66
N TRP A 99 3.34 2.07 8.52
CA TRP A 99 3.68 1.41 7.27
C TRP A 99 2.64 1.66 6.17
N GLY A 100 1.36 1.45 6.48
CA GLY A 100 0.25 1.72 5.58
C GLY A 100 0.15 3.21 5.25
N LEU A 101 0.39 4.10 6.23
CA LEU A 101 0.39 5.54 6.00
C LEU A 101 1.47 5.96 5.01
N GLY A 102 2.71 5.48 5.15
CA GLY A 102 3.79 5.80 4.23
C GLY A 102 3.49 5.36 2.79
N GLN A 103 2.97 4.14 2.64
CA GLN A 103 2.58 3.62 1.32
C GLN A 103 1.42 4.40 0.70
N GLN A 104 0.36 4.66 1.47
CA GLN A 104 -0.79 5.43 0.98
C GLN A 104 -0.37 6.87 0.64
N PHE A 105 0.46 7.48 1.47
CA PHE A 105 0.99 8.82 1.18
C PHE A 105 1.73 8.84 -0.16
N ALA A 106 2.69 7.93 -0.40
CA ALA A 106 3.38 7.86 -1.69
C ALA A 106 2.43 7.53 -2.86
N LEU A 107 1.50 6.58 -2.68
CA LEU A 107 0.54 6.18 -3.72
C LEU A 107 -0.37 7.35 -4.14
N GLN A 108 -1.03 8.00 -3.18
CA GLN A 108 -2.05 8.99 -3.50
C GLN A 108 -1.51 10.41 -3.62
N THR A 109 -0.60 10.84 -2.75
CA THR A 109 -0.11 12.21 -2.78
C THR A 109 1.01 12.39 -3.80
N VAL A 110 1.74 11.34 -4.18
CA VAL A 110 2.79 11.43 -5.21
C VAL A 110 2.34 10.81 -6.52
N LEU A 111 2.20 9.49 -6.56
CA LEU A 111 2.01 8.73 -7.79
C LEU A 111 0.71 9.12 -8.51
N LEU A 112 -0.42 9.10 -7.81
CA LEU A 112 -1.72 9.49 -8.38
C LEU A 112 -1.71 10.94 -8.86
N ARG A 113 -1.26 11.88 -8.03
CA ARG A 113 -1.27 13.32 -8.38
C ARG A 113 -0.36 13.65 -9.56
N GLU A 114 0.83 13.05 -9.63
CA GLU A 114 1.69 13.24 -10.79
C GLU A 114 1.13 12.57 -12.05
N ALA A 115 0.43 11.44 -11.92
CA ALA A 115 -0.24 10.81 -13.06
C ALA A 115 -1.41 11.67 -13.57
N GLN A 116 -2.17 12.30 -12.68
CA GLN A 116 -3.23 13.26 -13.01
C GLN A 116 -2.72 14.50 -13.75
N GLY A 117 -1.44 14.85 -13.57
CA GLY A 117 -0.79 15.93 -14.32
C GLY A 117 -0.38 15.55 -15.75
N VAL A 118 -0.49 14.26 -16.12
CA VAL A 118 -0.07 13.74 -17.43
C VAL A 118 -1.23 13.12 -18.22
N VAL A 119 -2.15 12.45 -17.52
CA VAL A 119 -3.31 11.77 -18.11
C VAL A 119 -4.60 12.16 -17.38
N SER A 120 -5.76 11.78 -17.94
CA SER A 120 -7.07 12.05 -17.31
C SER A 120 -7.15 11.47 -15.89
N SER A 121 -7.96 12.07 -15.00
CA SER A 121 -8.12 11.58 -13.62
C SER A 121 -8.54 10.11 -13.54
N ARG A 122 -9.42 9.67 -14.45
CA ARG A 122 -9.83 8.27 -14.53
C ARG A 122 -8.66 7.36 -14.92
N THR A 123 -7.89 7.74 -15.95
CA THR A 123 -6.71 6.97 -16.39
C THR A 123 -5.63 6.95 -15.32
N ALA A 124 -5.43 8.05 -14.60
CA ALA A 124 -4.43 8.16 -13.53
C ALA A 124 -4.69 7.17 -12.38
N ILE A 125 -5.96 6.89 -12.04
CA ILE A 125 -6.33 5.87 -11.04
C ILE A 125 -5.83 4.48 -11.49
N TRP A 126 -6.07 4.12 -12.75
CA TRP A 126 -5.60 2.84 -13.31
C TRP A 126 -4.08 2.76 -13.36
N VAL A 127 -3.41 3.82 -13.80
CA VAL A 127 -1.94 3.90 -13.84
C VAL A 127 -1.35 3.75 -12.44
N ALA A 128 -1.88 4.49 -11.46
CA ALA A 128 -1.40 4.42 -10.08
C ALA A 128 -1.58 3.01 -9.48
N ALA A 129 -2.74 2.40 -9.70
CA ALA A 129 -3.00 1.05 -9.21
C ALA A 129 -2.13 -0.01 -9.90
N LEU A 130 -1.91 0.09 -11.21
CA LEU A 130 -1.05 -0.82 -11.95
C LEU A 130 0.41 -0.71 -11.50
N VAL A 131 0.93 0.51 -11.38
CA VAL A 131 2.30 0.73 -10.87
C VAL A 131 2.43 0.19 -9.45
N PHE A 132 1.46 0.45 -8.56
CA PHE A 132 1.47 -0.09 -7.20
C PHE A 132 1.47 -1.63 -7.21
N SER A 133 0.63 -2.26 -8.04
CA SER A 133 0.60 -3.72 -8.20
C SER A 133 1.94 -4.30 -8.69
N VAL A 134 2.56 -3.67 -9.70
CA VAL A 134 3.86 -4.08 -10.24
C VAL A 134 4.96 -4.04 -9.18
N LEU A 135 4.94 -3.06 -8.28
CA LEU A 135 5.89 -2.99 -7.15
C LEU A 135 5.76 -4.17 -6.17
N HIS A 136 4.66 -4.93 -6.23
CA HIS A 136 4.42 -6.11 -5.39
C HIS A 136 4.69 -7.44 -6.10
N LEU A 137 5.14 -7.41 -7.35
CA LEU A 137 5.60 -8.61 -8.04
C LEU A 137 6.84 -9.21 -7.36
N PRO A 138 7.07 -10.53 -7.48
CA PRO A 138 6.28 -11.50 -8.24
C PRO A 138 5.22 -12.23 -7.40
N ASN A 139 4.83 -11.68 -6.25
CA ASN A 139 3.91 -12.35 -5.33
C ASN A 139 2.49 -12.43 -5.95
N PRO A 140 1.99 -13.65 -6.27
CA PRO A 140 0.74 -13.86 -6.99
C PRO A 140 -0.50 -13.59 -6.13
N PHE A 141 -0.35 -13.54 -4.81
CA PHE A 141 -1.40 -13.10 -3.90
C PHE A 141 -1.38 -11.58 -3.76
N LEU A 142 -0.20 -11.02 -3.49
CA LEU A 142 -0.08 -9.62 -3.11
C LEU A 142 -0.30 -8.67 -4.29
N ALA A 143 0.24 -8.97 -5.48
CA ALA A 143 0.07 -8.12 -6.66
C ALA A 143 -1.40 -7.87 -7.06
N PRO A 144 -2.29 -8.88 -7.18
CA PRO A 144 -3.70 -8.62 -7.49
C PRO A 144 -4.47 -7.97 -6.34
N VAL A 145 -4.17 -8.34 -5.08
CA VAL A 145 -4.82 -7.71 -3.91
C VAL A 145 -4.47 -6.23 -3.82
N THR A 146 -3.20 -5.87 -4.02
CA THR A 146 -2.76 -4.48 -4.00
C THR A 146 -3.26 -3.70 -5.21
N PHE A 147 -3.42 -4.33 -6.38
CA PHE A 147 -4.11 -3.71 -7.52
C PHE A 147 -5.55 -3.32 -7.18
N ALA A 148 -6.33 -4.28 -6.68
CA ALA A 148 -7.74 -4.05 -6.33
C ALA A 148 -7.88 -2.99 -5.21
N GLY A 149 -7.05 -3.08 -4.17
CA GLY A 149 -7.00 -2.09 -3.09
C GLY A 149 -6.62 -0.71 -3.61
N ALA A 150 -5.55 -0.58 -4.41
CA ALA A 150 -5.09 0.69 -4.94
C ALA A 150 -6.13 1.33 -5.88
N LEU A 151 -6.83 0.56 -6.71
CA LEU A 151 -7.93 1.09 -7.53
C LEU A 151 -8.99 1.74 -6.65
N ALA A 152 -9.46 1.05 -5.61
CA ALA A 152 -10.49 1.56 -4.72
C ALA A 152 -10.00 2.76 -3.91
N TRP A 153 -8.82 2.69 -3.28
CA TRP A 153 -8.29 3.79 -2.48
C TRP A 153 -7.98 5.03 -3.31
N CYS A 154 -7.40 4.89 -4.50
CA CYS A 154 -7.17 6.01 -5.42
C CYS A 154 -8.50 6.62 -5.90
N TRP A 155 -9.52 5.81 -6.17
CA TRP A 155 -10.86 6.31 -6.54
C TRP A 155 -11.51 7.11 -5.40
N ILE A 156 -11.36 6.67 -4.14
CA ILE A 156 -11.86 7.40 -2.97
C ILE A 156 -11.07 8.71 -2.82
N TYR A 157 -9.74 8.64 -2.86
CA TYR A 157 -8.87 9.80 -2.66
C TYR A 157 -9.06 10.89 -3.72
N ASP A 158 -9.26 10.49 -4.98
CA ASP A 158 -9.51 11.42 -6.09
C ASP A 158 -10.70 12.33 -5.80
N ARG A 159 -11.75 11.81 -5.14
CA ARG A 159 -12.95 12.55 -4.72
C ARG A 159 -12.79 13.24 -3.37
N TYR A 160 -12.09 12.57 -2.44
CA TYR A 160 -11.99 12.97 -1.05
C TYR A 160 -10.51 12.88 -0.62
N PRO A 161 -9.71 13.93 -0.88
CA PRO A 161 -8.26 13.90 -0.73
C PRO A 161 -7.82 13.99 0.73
N ASN A 162 -8.09 12.92 1.47
CA ASN A 162 -7.63 12.68 2.83
C ASN A 162 -7.05 11.26 2.94
N VAL A 163 -5.74 11.17 3.19
CA VAL A 163 -5.00 9.91 3.22
C VAL A 163 -5.22 9.12 4.52
N ILE A 164 -5.60 9.79 5.61
CA ILE A 164 -5.65 9.16 6.94
C ILE A 164 -6.66 8.00 6.99
N PRO A 165 -7.91 8.13 6.52
CA PRO A 165 -8.83 7.00 6.51
C PRO A 165 -8.39 5.85 5.60
N LEU A 166 -7.68 6.15 4.51
CA LEU A 166 -7.17 5.15 3.56
C LEU A 166 -5.99 4.36 4.15
N ALA A 167 -5.15 5.02 4.94
CA ALA A 167 -4.07 4.39 5.71
C ALA A 167 -4.63 3.43 6.77
N LEU A 168 -5.68 3.84 7.48
CA LEU A 168 -6.37 2.95 8.43
C LEU A 168 -7.04 1.78 7.72
N SER A 169 -7.73 2.02 6.61
CA SER A 169 -8.33 0.98 5.76
C SER A 169 -7.29 -0.05 5.30
N HIS A 170 -6.13 0.42 4.84
CA HIS A 170 -5.01 -0.44 4.49
C HIS A 170 -4.56 -1.28 5.68
N ALA A 171 -4.25 -0.66 6.82
CA ALA A 171 -3.74 -1.37 7.99
C ALA A 171 -4.71 -2.47 8.47
N VAL A 172 -6.02 -2.17 8.53
CA VAL A 172 -7.05 -3.14 8.91
C VAL A 172 -7.20 -4.26 7.88
N THR A 173 -7.16 -3.94 6.59
CA THR A 173 -7.24 -4.96 5.52
C THR A 173 -6.03 -5.89 5.56
N THR A 174 -4.82 -5.35 5.77
CA THR A 174 -3.60 -6.14 5.94
C THR A 174 -3.68 -7.01 7.19
N LEU A 175 -4.22 -6.49 8.29
CA LEU A 175 -4.45 -7.28 9.49
C LEU A 175 -5.41 -8.45 9.22
N ALA A 176 -6.51 -8.21 8.51
CA ALA A 176 -7.44 -9.28 8.13
C ALA A 176 -6.75 -10.37 7.28
N ILE A 177 -5.91 -9.99 6.31
CA ILE A 177 -5.12 -10.93 5.52
C ILE A 177 -4.21 -11.78 6.41
N LEU A 178 -3.51 -11.17 7.36
CA LEU A 178 -2.56 -11.85 8.25
C LEU A 178 -3.23 -12.85 9.22
N TYR A 179 -4.50 -12.65 9.54
CA TYR A 179 -5.28 -13.56 10.39
C TYR A 179 -6.02 -14.63 9.58
N ALA A 180 -6.48 -14.29 8.38
CA ALA A 180 -7.32 -15.17 7.58
C ALA A 180 -6.54 -16.16 6.72
N PHE A 181 -5.30 -15.86 6.35
CA PHE A 181 -4.53 -16.67 5.40
C PHE A 181 -3.16 -17.11 5.93
N ASP A 182 -2.73 -18.27 5.48
CA ASP A 182 -1.40 -18.82 5.74
C ASP A 182 -0.28 -18.10 5.01
N ASP A 183 0.93 -18.24 5.55
CA ASP A 183 2.16 -17.74 4.94
C ASP A 183 2.41 -18.34 3.55
N ALA A 184 1.95 -19.58 3.31
CA ALA A 184 2.02 -20.26 2.02
C ALA A 184 1.14 -19.59 0.94
N ILE A 185 -0.03 -19.06 1.34
CA ILE A 185 -0.94 -18.33 0.44
C ILE A 185 -0.42 -16.91 0.21
N THR A 186 -0.07 -16.22 1.29
CA THR A 186 0.31 -14.80 1.25
C THR A 186 1.73 -14.57 0.75
N GLY A 187 2.55 -15.62 0.65
CA GLY A 187 3.98 -15.52 0.34
C GLY A 187 4.75 -14.71 1.39
N ARG A 188 4.35 -14.82 2.68
CA ARG A 188 4.87 -14.01 3.79
C ARG A 188 4.82 -12.49 3.52
N LEU A 189 3.91 -12.04 2.65
CA LEU A 189 3.82 -10.67 2.12
C LEU A 189 5.16 -10.15 1.56
N ARG A 190 6.01 -11.03 1.05
CA ARG A 190 7.29 -10.67 0.41
C ARG A 190 7.08 -10.29 -1.04
N VAL A 191 8.01 -9.50 -1.56
CA VAL A 191 8.06 -9.00 -2.94
C VAL A 191 9.48 -9.15 -3.48
N GLY A 192 9.67 -8.97 -4.78
CA GLY A 192 10.98 -9.02 -5.41
C GLY A 192 11.75 -10.31 -5.11
N GLN A 193 13.05 -10.19 -4.86
CA GLN A 193 13.92 -11.33 -4.58
C GLN A 193 13.61 -12.02 -3.24
N ALA A 194 13.12 -11.28 -2.24
CA ALA A 194 12.70 -11.88 -0.98
C ALA A 194 11.51 -12.85 -1.14
N TYR A 195 10.68 -12.67 -2.18
CA TYR A 195 9.65 -13.66 -2.52
C TYR A 195 10.24 -14.88 -3.25
N LEU A 196 11.13 -14.66 -4.21
CA LEU A 196 11.72 -15.77 -5.01
C LEU A 196 12.61 -16.70 -4.19
N THR A 197 13.13 -16.22 -3.06
CA THR A 197 14.00 -16.99 -2.15
C THR A 197 13.25 -17.61 -0.97
N LEU A 198 11.91 -17.53 -0.95
CA LEU A 198 11.10 -18.21 0.04
C LEU A 198 11.33 -19.73 -0.06
N ARG A 199 12.02 -20.29 0.94
CA ARG A 199 11.99 -21.72 1.24
C ARG A 199 10.79 -22.03 2.12
#